data_AF-A0A420F790-F1
#
_entry.id   AF-A0A420F790-F1
#
_cell.length_a   1.000
_cell.length_b   1.000
_cell.length_c   1.000
_cell.angle_alpha   90.00
_cell.angle_beta   90.00
_cell.angle_gamma   90.00
#
_symmetry.space_group_name_H-M   'P 1'
#
loop_
_entity.id
_entity.type
_entity.pdbx_description
1 polymer ?
#
loop_
_entity_poly.entity_id
_entity_poly.type
_entity_poly.pdbx_seq_one_letter_code
_entity_poly.pdbx_strand_id
1 'polypeptide(L)'
;MTAEIGYGRRTSGSYGAVMIDGPTAPDDRADWLVERGRVDEAITILEARARNGDWRDVDRLTDLLLENGRVEEAEARWRAAIEAGLPGAYGGLADMLADAGRTEEAIAAWRAALEAGEPHARSRLAALLAKTGRVDEAVAAYRTAIAAGDATAGVGLAKVHARAGQMEEAVHAYRSAIGTKGVPRWPLGVLLEKLGRSDEAVAAYRSAVDAGEEHVRVRLLAAQGRLEEATQLVRDLLAEPGRNPSYRQLGWLLAEQRRFEDIEAEAARLSGNLVGLSYLLAGARQSANYHVDCPSGCTGSTRVVRHLPGRWDDVRRA
;
A
#
# COMPACT_ATOMS: atom_id res chain seq x y z
N MET A 1 -49.11 2.08 25.34
CA MET A 1 -48.77 1.88 23.91
C MET A 1 -47.43 2.52 23.67
N THR A 2 -46.39 1.74 23.91
CA THR A 2 -44.97 2.10 23.76
C THR A 2 -44.38 1.00 22.89
N ALA A 3 -43.73 1.39 21.79
CA ALA A 3 -43.09 0.49 20.86
C ALA A 3 -41.70 0.12 21.40
N GLU A 4 -41.47 -1.17 21.67
CA GLU A 4 -40.14 -1.75 21.79
C GLU A 4 -39.82 -2.50 20.49
N ILE A 5 -38.78 -2.04 19.81
CA ILE A 5 -38.21 -2.67 18.62
C ILE A 5 -37.25 -3.77 19.11
N GLY A 6 -37.73 -5.01 19.10
CA GLY A 6 -36.92 -6.20 19.37
C GLY A 6 -36.23 -6.70 18.10
N TYR A 7 -34.92 -6.47 18.00
CA TYR A 7 -34.05 -7.15 17.05
C TYR A 7 -34.03 -8.66 17.35
N GLY A 8 -34.66 -9.47 16.49
CA GLY A 8 -34.81 -10.91 16.65
C GLY A 8 -34.09 -11.72 15.57
N ARG A 9 -32.84 -12.09 15.88
CA ARG A 9 -32.09 -13.32 15.52
C ARG A 9 -32.23 -13.93 14.12
N ARG A 10 -31.07 -14.02 13.45
CA ARG A 10 -30.76 -15.05 12.44
C ARG A 10 -31.05 -16.44 13.01
N THR A 11 -31.92 -17.20 12.36
CA THR A 11 -32.02 -18.65 12.53
C THR A 11 -31.61 -19.32 11.24
N SER A 12 -30.46 -19.97 11.29
CA SER A 12 -30.02 -21.03 10.41
C SER A 12 -30.98 -22.23 10.48
N GLY A 13 -31.50 -22.67 9.34
CA GLY A 13 -32.05 -24.03 9.21
C GLY A 13 -33.26 -24.18 8.29
N SER A 14 -33.00 -24.41 7.00
CA SER A 14 -33.62 -25.53 6.26
C SER A 14 -32.97 -25.66 4.89
N TYR A 15 -32.04 -26.63 4.76
CA TYR A 15 -31.63 -27.19 3.48
C TYR A 15 -32.87 -27.78 2.79
N GLY A 16 -33.29 -27.21 1.66
CA GLY A 16 -34.47 -27.72 0.94
C GLY A 16 -35.13 -26.75 -0.03
N ALA A 17 -34.39 -25.84 -0.64
CA ALA A 17 -34.81 -25.18 -1.87
C ALA A 17 -33.57 -24.99 -2.73
N VAL A 18 -33.54 -25.60 -3.90
CA VAL A 18 -32.65 -25.16 -4.97
C VAL A 18 -32.99 -23.69 -5.18
N MET A 19 -32.08 -22.78 -4.85
CA MET A 19 -32.20 -21.36 -5.17
C MET A 19 -32.15 -21.24 -6.70
N ILE A 20 -33.30 -21.47 -7.36
CA ILE A 20 -33.45 -21.34 -8.81
C ILE A 20 -33.40 -19.86 -9.21
N ASP A 21 -33.81 -18.95 -8.32
CA ASP A 21 -34.00 -17.53 -8.65
C ASP A 21 -32.85 -16.59 -8.21
N GLY A 22 -31.77 -17.11 -7.62
CA GLY A 22 -30.62 -16.31 -7.19
C GLY A 22 -30.96 -15.24 -6.12
N PRO A 23 -29.98 -14.45 -5.65
CA PRO A 23 -30.24 -13.33 -4.75
C PRO A 23 -31.03 -12.21 -5.46
N THR A 24 -31.88 -11.53 -4.70
CA THR A 24 -32.77 -10.47 -5.21
C THR A 24 -32.15 -9.08 -5.17
N ALA A 25 -31.17 -8.87 -4.29
CA ALA A 25 -30.41 -7.64 -4.23
C ALA A 25 -29.51 -7.52 -5.48
N PRO A 26 -29.50 -6.36 -6.18
CA PRO A 26 -28.75 -6.22 -7.43
C PRO A 26 -27.23 -6.42 -7.29
N ASP A 27 -26.61 -6.05 -6.16
CA ASP A 27 -25.19 -6.28 -5.88
C ASP A 27 -24.88 -7.77 -5.78
N ASP A 28 -25.59 -8.44 -4.87
CA ASP A 28 -25.45 -9.88 -4.65
C ASP A 28 -25.79 -10.67 -5.93
N ARG A 29 -26.71 -10.16 -6.77
CA ARG A 29 -27.12 -10.79 -8.02
C ARG A 29 -26.08 -10.64 -9.13
N ALA A 30 -25.45 -9.48 -9.26
CA ALA A 30 -24.38 -9.29 -10.23
C ALA A 30 -23.20 -10.21 -9.90
N ASP A 31 -22.75 -10.23 -8.64
CA ASP A 31 -21.65 -11.12 -8.19
C ASP A 31 -22.00 -12.59 -8.37
N TRP A 32 -23.21 -12.98 -7.95
CA TRP A 32 -23.69 -14.35 -8.11
C TRP A 32 -23.77 -14.81 -9.58
N LEU A 33 -24.08 -13.91 -10.51
CA LEU A 33 -24.09 -14.21 -11.95
C LEU A 33 -22.67 -14.37 -12.49
N VAL A 34 -21.72 -13.54 -12.04
CA VAL A 34 -20.29 -13.63 -12.40
C VAL A 34 -19.73 -14.97 -11.94
N GLU A 35 -20.00 -15.40 -10.70
CA GLU A 35 -19.56 -16.71 -10.17
C GLU A 35 -20.06 -17.89 -11.01
N ARG A 36 -21.16 -17.72 -11.74
CA ARG A 36 -21.73 -18.75 -12.63
C ARG A 36 -21.35 -18.59 -14.10
N GLY A 37 -20.43 -17.68 -14.42
CA GLY A 37 -19.98 -17.40 -15.78
C GLY A 37 -21.03 -16.68 -16.65
N ARG A 38 -22.10 -16.14 -16.05
CA ARG A 38 -23.18 -15.41 -16.74
C ARG A 38 -22.88 -13.92 -16.77
N VAL A 39 -21.70 -13.57 -17.29
CA VAL A 39 -21.13 -12.23 -17.23
C VAL A 39 -22.00 -11.20 -17.95
N ASP A 40 -22.56 -11.49 -19.13
CA ASP A 40 -23.38 -10.54 -19.89
C ASP A 40 -24.67 -10.13 -19.16
N GLU A 41 -25.24 -11.04 -18.37
CA GLU A 41 -26.41 -10.74 -17.54
C GLU A 41 -26.04 -9.87 -16.33
N ALA A 42 -24.87 -10.13 -15.73
CA ALA A 42 -24.34 -9.27 -14.67
C ALA A 42 -24.06 -7.85 -15.19
N ILE A 43 -23.45 -7.73 -16.38
CA ILE A 43 -23.23 -6.46 -17.08
C ILE A 43 -24.58 -5.74 -17.27
N THR A 44 -25.60 -6.41 -17.81
CA THR A 44 -26.93 -5.80 -18.03
C THR A 44 -27.54 -5.21 -16.74
N ILE A 45 -27.37 -5.90 -15.61
CA ILE A 45 -27.83 -5.39 -14.30
C ILE A 45 -27.03 -4.16 -13.88
N LEU A 46 -25.71 -4.20 -13.99
CA LEU A 46 -24.84 -3.08 -13.63
C LEU A 46 -25.05 -1.87 -14.55
N GLU A 47 -25.34 -2.08 -15.83
CA GLU A 47 -25.71 -1.02 -16.78
C GLU A 47 -27.00 -0.30 -16.42
N ALA A 48 -27.99 -1.04 -15.94
CA ALA A 48 -29.23 -0.45 -15.45
C ALA A 48 -28.98 0.45 -14.23
N ARG A 49 -28.00 0.11 -13.41
CA ARG A 49 -27.63 0.87 -12.21
C ARG A 49 -26.75 2.07 -12.50
N ALA A 50 -25.75 1.90 -13.36
CA ALA A 50 -24.87 3.00 -13.80
C ALA A 50 -25.69 4.16 -14.42
N ARG A 51 -26.82 3.85 -15.05
CA ARG A 51 -27.79 4.86 -15.54
C ARG A 51 -28.44 5.70 -14.43
N ASN A 52 -28.44 5.26 -13.18
CA ASN A 52 -28.98 6.02 -12.04
C ASN A 52 -28.01 7.10 -11.55
N GLY A 53 -26.81 7.22 -12.13
CA GLY A 53 -25.90 8.34 -11.90
C GLY A 53 -25.02 8.21 -10.66
N ASP A 54 -24.70 7.00 -10.19
CA ASP A 54 -23.61 6.80 -9.21
C ASP A 54 -22.32 6.36 -9.96
N TRP A 55 -21.24 7.12 -9.79
CA TRP A 55 -19.94 6.77 -10.37
C TRP A 55 -19.44 5.41 -9.88
N ARG A 56 -19.86 4.95 -8.68
CA ARG A 56 -19.48 3.62 -8.15
C ARG A 56 -20.10 2.47 -8.92
N ASP A 57 -21.32 2.66 -9.44
CA ASP A 57 -21.97 1.67 -10.30
C ASP A 57 -21.29 1.64 -11.67
N VAL A 58 -20.80 2.79 -12.16
CA VAL A 58 -19.95 2.87 -13.36
C VAL A 58 -18.63 2.15 -13.11
N ASP A 59 -17.97 2.40 -11.98
CA ASP A 59 -16.70 1.77 -11.57
C ASP A 59 -16.80 0.25 -11.57
N ARG A 60 -17.79 -0.29 -10.86
CA ARG A 60 -18.05 -1.73 -10.78
C ARG A 60 -18.38 -2.35 -12.14
N LEU A 61 -19.14 -1.64 -12.98
CA LEU A 61 -19.42 -2.08 -14.34
C LEU A 61 -18.13 -2.11 -15.18
N THR A 62 -17.30 -1.08 -15.07
CA THR A 62 -16.05 -0.98 -15.83
C THR A 62 -15.04 -2.03 -15.40
N ASP A 63 -14.92 -2.32 -14.11
CA ASP A 63 -14.07 -3.42 -13.61
C ASP A 63 -14.48 -4.75 -14.25
N LEU A 64 -15.78 -5.07 -14.25
CA LEU A 64 -16.28 -6.30 -14.86
C LEU A 64 -16.04 -6.33 -16.38
N LEU A 65 -16.18 -5.20 -17.07
CA LEU A 65 -15.88 -5.10 -18.50
C LEU A 65 -14.38 -5.32 -18.78
N LEU A 66 -13.50 -4.75 -17.96
CA LEU A 66 -12.04 -4.89 -18.09
C LEU A 66 -11.58 -6.33 -17.83
N GLU A 67 -12.12 -7.00 -16.80
CA GLU A 67 -11.84 -8.40 -16.50
C GLU A 67 -12.19 -9.34 -17.65
N ASN A 68 -13.16 -8.95 -18.49
CA ASN A 68 -13.62 -9.69 -19.66
C ASN A 68 -13.04 -9.16 -20.98
N GLY A 69 -12.03 -8.29 -20.93
CA GLY A 69 -11.33 -7.75 -22.10
C GLY A 69 -12.13 -6.75 -22.93
N ARG A 70 -13.28 -6.28 -22.44
CA ARG A 70 -14.16 -5.31 -23.12
C ARG A 70 -13.73 -3.87 -22.82
N VAL A 71 -12.49 -3.55 -23.15
CA VAL A 71 -11.83 -2.28 -22.76
C VAL A 71 -12.50 -1.06 -23.37
N GLU A 72 -12.88 -1.13 -24.65
CA GLU A 72 -13.51 -0.01 -25.36
C GLU A 72 -14.88 0.33 -24.78
N GLU A 73 -15.62 -0.68 -24.35
CA GLU A 73 -16.91 -0.48 -23.69
C GLU A 73 -16.75 0.14 -22.33
N ALA A 74 -15.75 -0.30 -21.55
CA ALA A 74 -15.44 0.29 -20.24
C ALA A 74 -15.10 1.79 -20.38
N GLU A 75 -14.25 2.13 -21.35
CA GLU A 75 -13.87 3.51 -21.64
C GLU A 75 -15.07 4.36 -22.08
N ALA A 76 -15.96 3.81 -22.91
CA ALA A 76 -17.19 4.48 -23.30
C ALA A 76 -18.10 4.78 -22.09
N ARG A 77 -18.15 3.90 -21.08
CA ARG A 77 -18.97 4.13 -19.87
C ARG A 77 -18.40 5.24 -19.02
N TRP A 78 -17.08 5.30 -18.86
CA TRP A 78 -16.45 6.40 -18.16
C TRP A 78 -16.65 7.75 -18.86
N ARG A 79 -16.55 7.79 -20.19
CA ARG A 79 -16.83 9.02 -20.95
C ARG A 79 -18.29 9.47 -20.82
N ALA A 80 -19.24 8.54 -20.92
CA ALA A 80 -20.65 8.85 -20.71
C ALA A 80 -20.93 9.37 -19.29
N ALA A 81 -20.25 8.82 -18.28
CA ALA A 81 -20.33 9.29 -16.90
C ALA A 81 -19.79 10.72 -16.72
N ILE A 82 -18.70 11.06 -17.42
CA ILE A 82 -18.15 12.42 -17.47
C ILE A 82 -19.12 13.38 -18.15
N GLU A 83 -19.72 13.01 -19.28
CA GLU A 83 -20.72 13.83 -19.98
C GLU A 83 -21.97 14.06 -19.12
N ALA A 84 -22.36 13.07 -18.31
CA ALA A 84 -23.43 13.18 -17.32
C ALA A 84 -23.05 14.04 -16.09
N GLY A 85 -21.80 14.52 -16.01
CA GLY A 85 -21.31 15.37 -14.93
C GLY A 85 -21.15 14.63 -13.60
N LEU A 86 -20.92 13.31 -13.64
CA LEU A 86 -20.75 12.52 -12.42
C LEU A 86 -19.40 12.82 -11.76
N PRO A 87 -19.38 13.36 -10.52
CA PRO A 87 -18.14 13.58 -9.80
C PRO A 87 -17.37 12.28 -9.60
N GLY A 88 -16.05 12.31 -9.76
CA GLY A 88 -15.20 11.11 -9.67
C GLY A 88 -15.08 10.28 -10.96
N ALA A 89 -15.92 10.48 -11.97
CA ALA A 89 -15.83 9.75 -13.25
C ALA A 89 -14.52 10.00 -14.02
N TYR A 90 -13.98 11.22 -13.89
CA TYR A 90 -12.65 11.54 -14.43
C TYR A 90 -11.55 10.69 -13.82
N GLY A 91 -11.65 10.36 -12.54
CA GLY A 91 -10.65 9.56 -11.85
C GLY A 91 -10.64 8.12 -12.33
N GLY A 92 -11.83 7.51 -12.46
CA GLY A 92 -11.98 6.17 -13.01
C GLY A 92 -11.46 6.06 -14.45
N LEU A 93 -11.78 7.03 -15.31
CA LEU A 93 -11.24 7.07 -16.67
C LEU A 93 -9.71 7.15 -16.68
N ALA A 94 -9.14 8.06 -15.88
CA ALA A 94 -7.72 8.31 -15.89
C ALA A 94 -6.91 7.16 -15.29
N ASP A 95 -7.41 6.52 -14.23
CA ASP A 95 -6.78 5.35 -13.62
C ASP A 95 -6.82 4.15 -14.59
N MET A 96 -7.96 3.90 -15.25
CA MET A 96 -8.08 2.88 -16.29
C MET A 96 -7.11 3.13 -17.46
N LEU A 97 -7.03 4.35 -17.97
CA LEU A 97 -6.11 4.72 -19.05
C LEU A 97 -4.64 4.54 -18.62
N ALA A 98 -4.31 4.87 -17.36
CA ALA A 98 -2.97 4.72 -16.83
C ALA A 98 -2.57 3.24 -16.72
N ASP A 99 -3.49 2.37 -16.29
CA ASP A 99 -3.25 0.93 -16.17
C ASP A 99 -3.18 0.23 -17.54
N ALA A 100 -3.89 0.76 -18.54
CA ALA A 100 -3.74 0.36 -19.95
C ALA A 100 -2.43 0.88 -20.60
N GLY A 101 -1.58 1.61 -19.86
CA GLY A 101 -0.33 2.20 -20.36
C GLY A 101 -0.52 3.44 -21.23
N ARG A 102 -1.76 3.91 -21.44
CA ARG A 102 -2.13 5.11 -22.21
C ARG A 102 -1.93 6.38 -21.38
N THR A 103 -0.69 6.59 -20.98
CA THR A 103 -0.27 7.61 -20.01
C THR A 103 -0.66 9.04 -20.40
N GLU A 104 -0.45 9.43 -21.66
CA GLU A 104 -0.76 10.80 -22.09
C GLU A 104 -2.26 11.09 -22.07
N GLU A 105 -3.09 10.08 -22.38
CA GLU A 105 -4.54 10.20 -22.32
C GLU A 105 -5.04 10.25 -20.88
N ALA A 106 -4.43 9.49 -19.98
CA ALA A 106 -4.70 9.60 -18.53
C ALA A 106 -4.34 10.99 -17.99
N ILE A 107 -3.21 11.57 -18.43
CA ILE A 107 -2.83 12.94 -18.09
C ILE A 107 -3.87 13.94 -18.63
N ALA A 108 -4.32 13.77 -19.87
CA ALA A 108 -5.36 14.62 -20.47
C ALA A 108 -6.69 14.52 -19.71
N ALA A 109 -7.09 13.32 -19.28
CA ALA A 109 -8.29 13.11 -18.47
C ALA A 109 -8.19 13.82 -17.12
N TRP A 110 -7.07 13.72 -16.41
CA TRP A 110 -6.85 14.46 -15.15
C TRP A 110 -6.79 15.98 -15.34
N ARG A 111 -6.25 16.47 -16.47
CA ARG A 111 -6.30 17.89 -16.82
C ARG A 111 -7.74 18.36 -17.06
N ALA A 112 -8.55 17.57 -17.77
CA ALA A 112 -9.97 17.87 -17.94
C ALA A 112 -10.72 17.90 -16.59
N ALA A 113 -10.40 16.97 -15.68
CA ALA A 113 -10.94 16.96 -14.32
C ALA A 113 -10.58 18.24 -13.55
N LEU A 114 -9.34 18.71 -13.73
CA LEU A 114 -8.86 19.94 -13.11
C LEU A 114 -9.62 21.17 -13.59
N GLU A 115 -9.85 21.29 -14.91
CA GLU A 115 -10.67 22.36 -15.50
C GLU A 115 -12.14 22.29 -15.06
N ALA A 116 -12.66 21.07 -14.87
CA ALA A 116 -13.99 20.83 -14.31
C ALA A 116 -14.10 21.15 -12.80
N GLY A 117 -12.98 21.48 -12.14
CA GLY A 117 -12.96 21.84 -10.72
C GLY A 117 -13.04 20.65 -9.77
N GLU A 118 -12.76 19.44 -10.25
CA GLU A 118 -12.81 18.23 -9.42
C GLU A 118 -11.86 18.34 -8.21
N PRO A 119 -12.36 18.07 -6.99
CA PRO A 119 -11.53 17.97 -5.80
C PRO A 119 -10.42 16.92 -6.00
N HIS A 120 -9.21 17.22 -5.53
CA HIS A 120 -8.03 16.34 -5.65
C HIS A 120 -7.49 16.07 -7.06
N ALA A 121 -8.11 16.57 -8.14
CA ALA A 121 -7.58 16.39 -9.50
C ALA A 121 -6.12 16.87 -9.63
N ARG A 122 -5.76 17.95 -8.93
CA ARG A 122 -4.37 18.47 -8.88
C ARG A 122 -3.38 17.47 -8.30
N SER A 123 -3.68 16.90 -7.13
CA SER A 123 -2.78 15.95 -6.46
C SER A 123 -2.75 14.59 -7.17
N ARG A 124 -3.86 14.18 -7.79
CA ARG A 124 -3.95 12.97 -8.62
C ARG A 124 -3.14 13.10 -9.92
N LEU A 125 -3.27 14.23 -10.62
CA LEU A 125 -2.42 14.55 -11.77
C LEU A 125 -0.94 14.52 -11.40
N ALA A 126 -0.58 15.17 -10.29
CA ALA A 126 0.80 15.20 -9.79
C ALA A 126 1.33 13.79 -9.46
N ALA A 127 0.51 12.92 -8.88
CA ALA A 127 0.86 11.53 -8.61
C ALA A 127 1.10 10.73 -9.90
N LEU A 128 0.26 10.91 -10.92
CA LEU A 128 0.44 10.26 -12.22
C LEU A 128 1.74 10.73 -12.90
N LEU A 129 1.98 12.04 -12.94
CA LEU A 129 3.23 12.62 -13.47
C LEU A 129 4.47 12.07 -12.75
N ALA A 130 4.39 11.88 -11.43
CA ALA A 130 5.47 11.28 -10.65
C ALA A 130 5.68 9.80 -10.99
N LYS A 131 4.60 9.03 -11.20
CA LYS A 131 4.67 7.60 -11.58
C LYS A 131 5.33 7.42 -12.95
N THR A 132 5.17 8.39 -13.85
CA THR A 132 5.66 8.35 -15.24
C THR A 132 7.03 8.98 -15.43
N GLY A 133 7.69 9.39 -14.33
CA GLY A 133 9.05 9.95 -14.36
C GLY A 133 9.12 11.44 -14.71
N ARG A 134 7.98 12.12 -14.91
CA ARG A 134 7.89 13.57 -15.14
C ARG A 134 8.00 14.34 -13.82
N VAL A 135 9.14 14.20 -13.16
CA VAL A 135 9.39 14.68 -11.78
C VAL A 135 9.16 16.19 -11.64
N ASP A 136 9.68 17.00 -12.57
CA ASP A 136 9.56 18.46 -12.49
C ASP A 136 8.11 18.93 -12.64
N GLU A 137 7.36 18.34 -13.58
CA GLU A 137 5.93 18.60 -13.77
C GLU A 137 5.14 18.19 -12.52
N ALA A 138 5.48 17.03 -11.93
CA ALA A 138 4.85 16.56 -10.70
C ALA A 138 5.10 17.52 -9.51
N VAL A 139 6.34 18.00 -9.34
CA VAL A 139 6.69 18.98 -8.29
C VAL A 139 5.88 20.27 -8.47
N ALA A 140 5.80 20.79 -9.69
CA ALA A 140 4.99 21.99 -9.98
C ALA A 140 3.51 21.75 -9.65
N ALA A 141 2.94 20.62 -10.06
CA ALA A 141 1.55 20.27 -9.81
C ALA A 141 1.25 20.06 -8.31
N TYR A 142 2.16 19.44 -7.54
CA TYR A 142 1.98 19.34 -6.09
C TYR A 142 2.07 20.69 -5.39
N ARG A 143 2.96 21.60 -5.82
CA ARG A 143 3.04 22.96 -5.25
C ARG A 143 1.76 23.75 -5.49
N THR A 144 1.16 23.67 -6.67
CA THR A 144 -0.13 24.32 -6.95
C THR A 144 -1.27 23.68 -6.16
N ALA A 145 -1.24 22.36 -5.94
CA ALA A 145 -2.20 21.68 -5.07
C ALA A 145 -2.09 22.14 -3.60
N ILE A 146 -0.88 22.30 -3.08
CA ILE A 146 -0.63 22.82 -1.73
C ILE A 146 -1.15 24.26 -1.61
N ALA A 147 -0.86 25.12 -2.60
CA ALA A 147 -1.35 26.50 -2.62
C ALA A 147 -2.90 26.57 -2.68
N ALA A 148 -3.54 25.58 -3.29
CA ALA A 148 -4.99 25.43 -3.31
C ALA A 148 -5.58 24.80 -2.02
N GLY A 149 -4.75 24.51 -1.02
CA GLY A 149 -5.19 23.95 0.26
C GLY A 149 -5.36 22.43 0.28
N ASP A 150 -4.87 21.70 -0.72
CA ASP A 150 -4.84 20.23 -0.66
C ASP A 150 -3.77 19.77 0.33
N ALA A 151 -4.20 19.47 1.54
CA ALA A 151 -3.33 19.08 2.64
C ALA A 151 -2.64 17.72 2.41
N THR A 152 -3.15 16.89 1.49
CA THR A 152 -2.54 15.60 1.14
C THR A 152 -1.39 15.75 0.12
N ALA A 153 -1.35 16.88 -0.61
CA ALA A 153 -0.36 17.13 -1.65
C ALA A 153 1.08 17.26 -1.10
N GLY A 154 1.26 17.74 0.15
CA GLY A 154 2.58 17.82 0.78
C GLY A 154 3.24 16.45 0.99
N VAL A 155 2.45 15.41 1.31
CA VAL A 155 2.95 14.02 1.40
C VAL A 155 3.38 13.51 0.03
N GLY A 156 2.60 13.83 -1.02
CA GLY A 156 2.93 13.48 -2.40
C GLY A 156 4.24 14.14 -2.84
N LEU A 157 4.39 15.44 -2.58
CA LEU A 157 5.61 16.19 -2.88
C LEU A 157 6.84 15.61 -2.18
N ALA A 158 6.72 15.26 -0.90
CA ALA A 158 7.81 14.64 -0.15
C ALA A 158 8.23 13.29 -0.75
N LYS A 159 7.28 12.46 -1.21
CA LYS A 159 7.58 11.19 -1.88
C LYS A 159 8.30 11.40 -3.22
N VAL A 160 7.92 12.43 -3.97
CA VAL A 160 8.59 12.76 -5.24
C VAL A 160 10.04 13.18 -5.00
N HIS A 161 10.28 14.11 -4.08
CA HIS A 161 11.63 14.54 -3.72
C HIS A 161 12.48 13.37 -3.20
N ALA A 162 11.93 12.50 -2.34
CA ALA A 162 12.64 11.34 -1.83
C ALA A 162 13.04 10.35 -2.94
N ARG A 163 12.18 10.13 -3.95
CA ARG A 163 12.49 9.29 -5.11
C ARG A 163 13.53 9.93 -6.04
N ALA A 164 13.55 11.25 -6.12
CA ALA A 164 14.54 12.02 -6.88
C ALA A 164 15.90 12.16 -6.16
N GLY A 165 16.04 11.63 -4.94
CA GLY A 165 17.26 11.76 -4.13
C GLY A 165 17.39 13.11 -3.40
N GLN A 166 16.40 13.99 -3.52
CA GLN A 166 16.32 15.32 -2.89
C GLN A 166 15.78 15.18 -1.46
N MET A 167 16.59 14.62 -0.58
CA MET A 167 16.14 14.19 0.75
C MET A 167 15.81 15.37 1.69
N GLU A 168 16.55 16.47 1.59
CA GLU A 168 16.30 17.69 2.35
C GLU A 168 14.95 18.32 1.98
N GLU A 169 14.65 18.42 0.69
CA GLU A 169 13.38 18.92 0.17
C GLU A 169 12.23 17.98 0.56
N ALA A 170 12.48 16.66 0.57
CA ALA A 170 11.51 15.68 1.04
C ALA A 170 11.15 15.91 2.52
N VAL A 171 12.15 16.15 3.37
CA VAL A 171 11.93 16.48 4.79
C VAL A 171 11.15 17.78 4.93
N HIS A 172 11.49 18.82 4.17
CA HIS A 172 10.80 20.11 4.23
C HIS A 172 9.33 19.98 3.82
N ALA A 173 9.06 19.33 2.68
CA ALA A 173 7.70 19.08 2.19
C ALA A 173 6.89 18.20 3.16
N TYR A 174 7.53 17.22 3.81
CA TYR A 174 6.84 16.38 4.79
C TYR A 174 6.50 17.15 6.07
N ARG A 175 7.41 18.02 6.54
CA ARG A 175 7.20 18.87 7.72
C ARG A 175 6.07 19.87 7.54
N SER A 176 5.79 20.34 6.33
CA SER A 176 4.64 21.21 6.09
C SER A 176 3.31 20.44 6.05
N ALA A 177 3.36 19.13 5.76
CA ALA A 177 2.17 18.27 5.72
C ALA A 177 1.82 17.64 7.08
N ILE A 178 2.84 17.37 7.92
CA ILE A 178 2.68 16.70 9.21
C ILE A 178 1.85 17.59 10.16
N GLY A 179 0.76 17.04 10.70
CA GLY A 179 -0.25 17.79 11.46
C GLY A 179 -1.60 17.91 10.75
N THR A 180 -1.64 17.62 9.45
CA THR A 180 -2.90 17.36 8.74
C THR A 180 -3.52 16.05 9.24
N LYS A 181 -4.84 16.03 9.43
CA LYS A 181 -5.58 14.82 9.84
C LYS A 181 -5.33 13.68 8.85
N GLY A 182 -4.92 12.53 9.37
CA GLY A 182 -4.68 11.31 8.57
C GLY A 182 -3.28 11.22 7.95
N VAL A 183 -2.44 12.25 8.08
CA VAL A 183 -1.02 12.15 7.70
C VAL A 183 -0.24 11.50 8.84
N PRO A 184 0.38 10.32 8.63
CA PRO A 184 1.19 9.67 9.66
C PRO A 184 2.43 10.50 9.98
N ARG A 185 2.98 10.37 11.18
CA ARG A 185 4.19 11.11 11.61
C ARG A 185 5.46 10.33 11.35
N TRP A 186 5.41 9.00 11.40
CA TRP A 186 6.59 8.16 11.30
C TRP A 186 7.47 8.33 10.05
N PRO A 187 6.95 8.65 8.84
CA PRO A 187 7.81 8.77 7.67
C PRO A 187 8.84 9.88 7.78
N LEU A 188 8.58 10.92 8.59
CA LEU A 188 9.57 11.96 8.88
C LEU A 188 10.81 11.38 9.54
N GLY A 189 10.65 10.47 10.52
CA GLY A 189 11.77 9.81 11.19
C GLY A 189 12.60 8.99 10.21
N VAL A 190 11.96 8.28 9.29
CA VAL A 190 12.67 7.49 8.26
C VAL A 190 13.44 8.37 7.28
N LEU A 191 12.87 9.51 6.88
CA LEU A 191 13.58 10.47 6.01
C LEU A 191 14.82 11.04 6.71
N LEU A 192 14.70 11.39 8.00
CA LEU A 192 15.80 11.94 8.79
C LEU A 192 16.89 10.91 9.08
N GLU A 193 16.52 9.64 9.31
CA GLU A 193 17.45 8.52 9.45
C GLU A 193 18.30 8.33 8.19
N LYS A 194 17.68 8.38 7.01
CA LYS A 194 18.40 8.30 5.72
C LYS A 194 19.38 9.45 5.49
N LEU A 195 19.12 10.61 6.08
CA LEU A 195 20.01 11.77 6.07
C LEU A 195 21.11 11.72 7.14
N GLY A 196 21.12 10.70 8.01
CA GLY A 196 22.04 10.61 9.14
C GLY A 196 21.78 11.62 10.26
N ARG A 197 20.60 12.26 10.28
CA ARG A 197 20.19 13.24 11.29
C ARG A 197 19.57 12.52 12.50
N SER A 198 20.39 11.75 13.21
CA SER A 198 19.95 10.80 14.24
C SER A 198 19.11 11.45 15.35
N ASP A 199 19.53 12.60 15.89
CA ASP A 199 18.81 13.28 16.98
C ASP A 199 17.41 13.72 16.54
N GLU A 200 17.28 14.25 15.32
CA GLU A 200 16.00 14.66 14.77
C GLU A 200 15.12 13.47 14.41
N ALA A 201 15.70 12.37 13.93
CA ALA A 201 14.99 11.13 13.67
C ALA A 201 14.38 10.57 14.97
N VAL A 202 15.14 10.56 16.08
CA VAL A 202 14.66 10.17 17.41
C VAL A 202 13.50 11.05 17.85
N ALA A 203 13.61 12.37 17.69
CA ALA A 203 12.52 13.30 18.02
C ALA A 203 11.26 13.04 17.18
N ALA A 204 11.42 12.80 15.88
CA ALA A 204 10.31 12.50 14.98
C ALA A 204 9.63 11.15 15.31
N TYR A 205 10.41 10.10 15.59
CA TYR A 205 9.85 8.82 16.01
C TYR A 205 9.14 8.91 17.36
N ARG A 206 9.67 9.66 18.31
CA ARG A 206 8.99 9.91 19.60
C ARG A 206 7.64 10.59 19.38
N SER A 207 7.61 11.65 18.57
CA SER A 207 6.37 12.35 18.20
C SER A 207 5.34 11.43 17.54
N ALA A 208 5.79 10.45 16.73
CA ALA A 208 4.91 9.44 16.15
C ALA A 208 4.35 8.47 17.19
N VAL A 209 5.20 7.96 18.09
CA VAL A 209 4.75 7.08 19.20
C VAL A 209 3.75 7.79 20.10
N ASP A 210 4.01 9.05 20.45
CA ASP A 210 3.10 9.87 21.29
C ASP A 210 1.74 10.11 20.60
N ALA A 211 1.72 10.08 19.26
CA ALA A 211 0.51 10.14 18.46
C ALA A 211 -0.24 8.81 18.30
N GLY A 212 0.23 7.75 18.96
CA GLY A 212 -0.37 6.40 18.91
C GLY A 212 0.16 5.52 17.78
N GLU A 213 1.20 5.93 17.05
CA GLU A 213 1.85 5.13 16.00
C GLU A 213 2.81 4.10 16.62
N GLU A 214 2.29 3.20 17.44
CA GLU A 214 3.07 2.26 18.27
C GLU A 214 4.04 1.38 17.47
N HIS A 215 3.67 1.05 16.23
CA HIS A 215 4.45 0.23 15.31
C HIS A 215 5.88 0.77 15.04
N VAL A 216 6.14 2.07 15.28
CA VAL A 216 7.49 2.65 15.11
C VAL A 216 8.34 2.69 16.38
N ARG A 217 7.85 2.15 17.51
CA ARG A 217 8.63 2.07 18.76
C ARG A 217 9.94 1.30 18.60
N VAL A 218 9.96 0.25 17.78
CA VAL A 218 11.17 -0.52 17.46
C VAL A 218 12.23 0.38 16.81
N ARG A 219 11.82 1.20 15.83
CA ARG A 219 12.71 2.16 15.16
C ARG A 219 13.19 3.26 16.11
N LEU A 220 12.32 3.74 17.00
CA LEU A 220 12.71 4.70 18.04
C LEU A 220 13.82 4.14 18.94
N LEU A 221 13.62 2.93 19.49
CA LEU A 221 14.60 2.29 20.38
C LEU A 221 15.94 2.08 19.66
N ALA A 222 15.89 1.60 18.42
CA ALA A 222 17.09 1.40 17.62
C ALA A 222 17.82 2.72 17.30
N ALA A 223 17.09 3.79 16.94
CA ALA A 223 17.67 5.11 16.71
C ALA A 223 18.29 5.73 17.98
N GLN A 224 17.86 5.29 19.18
CA GLN A 224 18.47 5.66 20.46
C GLN A 224 19.70 4.80 20.83
N GLY A 225 20.07 3.82 19.99
CA GLY A 225 21.12 2.85 20.30
C GLY A 225 20.71 1.74 21.27
N ARG A 226 19.43 1.66 21.65
CA ARG A 226 18.88 0.65 22.58
C ARG A 226 18.47 -0.61 21.81
N LEU A 227 19.44 -1.21 21.11
CA LEU A 227 19.22 -2.30 20.16
C LEU A 227 18.73 -3.59 20.85
N GLU A 228 19.20 -3.88 22.06
CA GLU A 228 18.79 -5.06 22.83
C GLU A 228 17.31 -4.96 23.24
N GLU A 229 16.89 -3.78 23.71
CA GLU A 229 15.49 -3.53 24.07
C GLU A 229 14.58 -3.59 22.84
N ALA A 230 15.01 -3.01 21.71
CA ALA A 230 14.31 -3.14 20.44
C ALA A 230 14.16 -4.61 20.01
N THR A 231 15.21 -5.40 20.20
CA THR A 231 15.23 -6.84 19.86
C THR A 231 14.27 -7.62 20.73
N GLN A 232 14.26 -7.36 22.03
CA GLN A 232 13.35 -8.03 22.95
C GLN A 232 11.89 -7.69 22.64
N LEU A 233 11.59 -6.42 22.37
CA LEU A 233 10.25 -5.99 21.94
C LEU A 233 9.77 -6.75 20.69
N VAL A 234 10.63 -6.93 19.69
CA VAL A 234 10.27 -7.71 18.49
C VAL A 234 10.07 -9.18 18.81
N ARG A 235 10.86 -9.78 19.71
CA ARG A 235 10.67 -11.17 20.15
C ARG A 235 9.34 -11.36 20.87
N ASP A 236 8.95 -10.42 21.72
CA ASP A 236 7.68 -10.46 22.43
C ASP A 236 6.50 -10.38 21.43
N LEU A 237 6.60 -9.52 20.41
CA LEU A 237 5.61 -9.45 19.32
C LEU A 237 5.52 -10.75 18.51
N LEU A 238 6.63 -11.46 18.35
CA LEU A 238 6.71 -12.74 17.63
C LEU A 238 6.21 -13.94 18.44
N ALA A 239 6.03 -13.80 19.75
CA ALA A 239 5.42 -14.85 20.58
C ALA A 239 3.93 -15.07 20.20
N GLU A 240 3.29 -14.06 19.60
CA GLU A 240 1.95 -14.19 19.02
C GLU A 240 2.00 -14.94 17.67
N PRO A 241 1.21 -16.03 17.50
CA PRO A 241 1.17 -16.77 16.24
C PRO A 241 0.79 -15.89 15.04
N GLY A 242 1.47 -16.07 13.90
CA GLY A 242 1.12 -15.41 12.63
C GLY A 242 1.80 -14.06 12.36
N ARG A 243 2.64 -13.53 13.26
CA ARG A 243 3.35 -12.24 13.08
C ARG A 243 4.61 -12.32 12.20
N ASN A 244 4.53 -13.04 11.07
CA ASN A 244 5.67 -13.25 10.16
C ASN A 244 6.39 -11.97 9.68
N PRO A 245 5.70 -10.85 9.38
CA PRO A 245 6.37 -9.62 8.95
C PRO A 245 7.33 -9.03 9.99
N SER A 246 7.15 -9.33 11.28
CA SER A 246 7.99 -8.84 12.37
C SER A 246 9.39 -9.46 12.36
N TYR A 247 9.57 -10.64 11.74
CA TYR A 247 10.89 -11.24 11.52
C TYR A 247 11.82 -10.33 10.72
N ARG A 248 11.28 -9.47 9.84
CA ARG A 248 12.08 -8.48 9.13
C ARG A 248 12.77 -7.49 10.07
N GLN A 249 12.06 -7.03 11.11
CA GLN A 249 12.64 -6.15 12.11
C GLN A 249 13.69 -6.89 12.95
N LEU A 250 13.43 -8.16 13.30
CA LEU A 250 14.37 -8.98 14.05
C LEU A 250 15.68 -9.19 13.29
N GLY A 251 15.58 -9.56 12.01
CA GLY A 251 16.75 -9.78 11.15
C GLY A 251 17.60 -8.54 11.00
N TRP A 252 16.96 -7.38 10.79
CA TRP A 252 17.64 -6.09 10.73
C TRP A 252 18.36 -5.76 12.05
N LEU A 253 17.67 -5.86 13.20
CA LEU A 253 18.23 -5.55 14.52
C LEU A 253 19.42 -6.46 14.87
N LEU A 254 19.31 -7.77 14.62
CA LEU A 254 20.40 -8.71 14.87
C LEU A 254 21.61 -8.42 13.98
N ALA A 255 21.38 -8.02 12.74
CA ALA A 255 22.44 -7.63 11.82
C ALA A 255 23.15 -6.33 12.25
N GLU A 256 22.40 -5.31 12.71
CA GLU A 256 22.99 -4.08 13.28
C GLU A 256 23.85 -4.37 14.51
N GLN A 257 23.44 -5.34 15.36
CA GLN A 257 24.22 -5.81 16.50
C GLN A 257 25.38 -6.76 16.12
N ARG A 258 25.53 -7.13 14.84
CA ARG A 258 26.49 -8.15 14.36
C ARG A 258 26.31 -9.53 14.98
N ARG A 259 25.09 -9.87 15.42
CA ARG A 259 24.74 -11.16 16.04
C ARG A 259 24.36 -12.20 14.99
N PHE A 260 25.30 -12.52 14.10
CA PHE A 260 25.04 -13.38 12.94
C PHE A 260 24.69 -14.83 13.33
N GLU A 261 25.27 -15.35 14.42
CA GLU A 261 24.96 -16.69 14.93
C GLU A 261 23.49 -16.81 15.39
N ASP A 262 22.95 -15.74 15.98
CA ASP A 262 21.54 -15.70 16.39
C ASP A 262 20.59 -15.65 15.18
N ILE A 263 21.02 -15.03 14.08
CA ILE A 263 20.27 -15.07 12.81
C ILE A 263 20.24 -16.49 12.27
N GLU A 264 21.36 -17.21 12.30
CA GLU A 264 21.42 -18.60 11.84
C GLU A 264 20.57 -19.53 12.72
N ALA A 265 20.64 -19.37 14.04
CA ALA A 265 19.81 -20.14 14.98
C ALA A 265 18.31 -19.90 14.76
N GLU A 266 17.90 -18.65 14.58
CA GLU A 266 16.51 -18.30 14.32
C GLU A 266 16.05 -18.80 12.94
N ALA A 267 16.91 -18.70 11.92
CA ALA A 267 16.64 -19.24 10.59
C ALA A 267 16.42 -20.77 10.62
N ALA A 268 17.22 -21.50 11.41
CA ALA A 268 17.06 -22.94 11.58
C ALA A 268 15.72 -23.29 12.25
N ARG A 269 15.31 -22.52 13.27
CA ARG A 269 13.99 -22.65 13.94
C ARG A 269 12.83 -22.40 12.98
N LEU A 270 13.02 -21.51 12.00
CA LEU A 270 12.03 -21.15 10.99
C LEU A 270 12.05 -22.04 9.74
N SER A 271 12.83 -23.11 9.72
CA SER A 271 12.90 -24.02 8.55
C SER A 271 11.56 -24.61 8.13
N GLY A 272 10.60 -24.74 9.05
CA GLY A 272 9.20 -25.12 8.77
C GLY A 272 8.25 -23.95 8.42
N ASN A 273 8.70 -22.71 8.57
CA ASN A 273 7.96 -21.47 8.28
C ASN A 273 8.73 -20.62 7.26
N LEU A 274 8.57 -20.99 5.98
CA LEU A 274 9.27 -20.34 4.86
C LEU A 274 9.00 -18.83 4.76
N VAL A 275 7.79 -18.39 5.14
CA VAL A 275 7.42 -16.96 5.13
C VAL A 275 8.18 -16.20 6.21
N GLY A 276 8.23 -16.71 7.44
CA GLY A 276 9.00 -16.09 8.52
C GLY A 276 10.49 -16.04 8.18
N LEU A 277 11.02 -17.12 7.62
CA LEU A 277 12.41 -17.21 7.18
C LEU A 277 12.76 -16.15 6.11
N SER A 278 11.90 -15.98 5.10
CA SER A 278 12.14 -14.99 4.04
C SER A 278 12.15 -13.56 4.58
N TYR A 279 11.25 -13.24 5.53
CA TYR A 279 11.24 -11.94 6.20
C TYR A 279 12.51 -11.71 7.04
N LEU A 280 12.94 -12.70 7.83
CA LEU A 280 14.15 -12.60 8.65
C LEU A 280 15.38 -12.25 7.80
N LEU A 281 15.58 -13.01 6.73
CA LEU A 281 16.74 -12.83 5.85
C LEU A 281 16.67 -11.52 5.07
N ALA A 282 15.48 -11.12 4.62
CA ALA A 282 15.30 -9.82 3.97
C ALA A 282 15.63 -8.65 4.91
N GLY A 283 15.28 -8.77 6.19
CA GLY A 283 15.64 -7.80 7.22
C GLY A 283 17.14 -7.71 7.45
N ALA A 284 17.81 -8.85 7.59
CA ALA A 284 19.25 -8.91 7.81
C ALA A 284 20.02 -8.20 6.69
N ARG A 285 19.67 -8.48 5.41
CA ARG A 285 20.26 -7.86 4.21
C ARG A 285 20.09 -6.34 4.11
N GLN A 286 19.17 -5.75 4.88
CA GLN A 286 18.99 -4.31 4.89
C GLN A 286 20.11 -3.59 5.66
N SER A 287 20.79 -4.28 6.58
CA SER A 287 21.92 -3.72 7.30
C SER A 287 23.16 -3.69 6.41
N ALA A 288 23.89 -2.57 6.45
CA ALA A 288 25.22 -2.48 5.83
C ALA A 288 26.24 -3.43 6.48
N ASN A 289 25.92 -3.98 7.66
CA ASN A 289 26.76 -4.96 8.35
C ASN A 289 26.51 -6.40 7.90
N TYR A 290 25.55 -6.67 6.99
CA TYR A 290 25.19 -8.03 6.56
C TYR A 290 25.41 -8.23 5.07
N HIS A 291 26.46 -8.99 4.73
CA HIS A 291 26.74 -9.40 3.35
C HIS A 291 26.47 -10.89 3.17
N VAL A 292 25.69 -11.24 2.15
CA VAL A 292 25.49 -12.63 1.71
C VAL A 292 26.25 -12.80 0.40
N ASP A 293 27.50 -13.28 0.45
CA ASP A 293 28.22 -13.71 -0.75
C ASP A 293 28.60 -15.19 -0.63
N CYS A 294 27.99 -16.06 -1.43
CA CYS A 294 28.24 -16.31 -2.86
C CYS A 294 29.54 -17.13 -3.05
N PRO A 295 29.45 -18.37 -3.59
CA PRO A 295 30.57 -19.29 -3.63
C PRO A 295 31.52 -18.93 -4.78
N SER A 296 32.52 -18.09 -4.51
CA SER A 296 33.95 -18.31 -4.87
C SER A 296 34.77 -17.01 -4.73
N GLY A 297 35.49 -16.91 -3.62
CA GLY A 297 36.74 -16.14 -3.52
C GLY A 297 36.62 -14.63 -3.29
N CYS A 298 36.39 -14.20 -2.04
CA CYS A 298 36.82 -12.89 -1.55
C CYS A 298 37.28 -12.99 -0.09
N THR A 299 38.49 -12.49 0.19
CA THR A 299 39.09 -12.34 1.52
C THR A 299 38.63 -11.04 2.17
N GLY A 300 38.19 -11.12 3.43
CA GLY A 300 37.86 -9.99 4.30
C GLY A 300 36.37 -9.87 4.63
N SER A 301 35.99 -10.19 5.87
CA SER A 301 34.65 -10.04 6.48
C SER A 301 33.49 -10.95 6.03
N THR A 302 33.75 -12.06 5.35
CA THR A 302 32.71 -12.97 4.83
C THR A 302 32.65 -14.28 5.60
N ARG A 303 31.63 -14.49 6.44
CA ARG A 303 31.32 -15.81 7.01
C ARG A 303 29.87 -15.92 7.48
N VAL A 304 28.93 -16.21 6.58
CA VAL A 304 27.62 -16.77 6.93
C VAL A 304 27.17 -17.66 5.77
N VAL A 305 26.52 -18.78 6.08
CA VAL A 305 26.03 -19.82 5.16
C VAL A 305 27.06 -20.88 4.75
N ARG A 306 27.56 -21.64 5.74
CA ARG A 306 27.99 -23.03 5.49
C ARG A 306 27.10 -24.09 6.12
N HIS A 307 26.18 -23.75 7.04
CA HIS A 307 25.50 -24.74 7.89
C HIS A 307 23.97 -24.57 7.97
N LEU A 308 23.30 -24.35 6.83
CA LEU A 308 21.85 -24.61 6.76
C LEU A 308 21.64 -25.91 5.97
N PRO A 309 21.14 -27.00 6.59
CA PRO A 309 20.97 -28.27 5.91
C PRO A 309 19.89 -28.16 4.82
N GLY A 310 20.32 -28.15 3.56
CA GLY A 310 19.61 -28.80 2.44
C GLY A 310 18.32 -28.21 1.88
N ARG A 311 18.06 -26.88 1.93
CA ARG A 311 16.85 -26.29 1.28
C ARG A 311 16.99 -24.90 0.64
N TRP A 312 18.20 -24.38 0.42
CA TRP A 312 18.35 -23.02 -0.13
C TRP A 312 17.94 -22.88 -1.61
N ASP A 313 18.06 -23.96 -2.41
CA ASP A 313 17.64 -23.94 -3.82
C ASP A 313 16.11 -23.94 -4.01
N ASP A 314 15.36 -24.25 -2.95
CA ASP A 314 13.89 -24.24 -2.99
C ASP A 314 13.32 -22.87 -2.59
N VAL A 315 13.97 -22.14 -1.69
CA VAL A 315 13.58 -20.76 -1.31
C VAL A 315 13.87 -19.76 -2.44
N ARG A 316 14.80 -20.08 -3.35
CA ARG A 316 15.15 -19.21 -4.48
C ARG A 316 14.10 -19.20 -5.60
N ARG A 317 13.13 -20.13 -5.57
CA ARG A 317 12.09 -20.33 -6.60
C ARG A 317 10.68 -19.92 -6.17
N ALA A 318 10.49 -19.42 -4.94
CA ALA A 318 9.23 -18.90 -4.42
C ALA A 318 9.30 -17.39 -4.23
#